data_AF-A0A7J5XG61-F1
#
_entry.id   AF-A0A7J5XG61-F1
#
_cell.length_a   1.000
_cell.length_b   1.000
_cell.length_c   1.000
_cell.angle_alpha   90.00
_cell.angle_beta   90.00
_cell.angle_gamma   90.00
#
_symmetry.space_group_name_H-M   'P 1'
#
loop_
_entity.id
_entity.type
_entity.pdbx_description
1 polymer ?
#
loop_
_entity_poly.entity_id
_entity_poly.type
_entity_poly.pdbx_seq_one_letter_code
_entity_poly.pdbx_strand_id
1 'polypeptide(L)'
;MTDPEWTKTFQIATKDLKHGDSWSLEFDENLVDLGQNPGWKKCIVHTGARFRCTKCSRGWFSNMVMVVCQMQLRNGKGVVKVRPSCQKCKECSEAPMEKPSIPSDNIFPLMKNLVQKIRVKCYNATLERKKKPFRNFDGYKPHEPAHCEAFIVPTGTDRMAQPEWMSIFQIKTNDLPEEDSWRLQFDENIVPDSPNFGWKQFKCTSCGRGWPSNRVMVLFNMRLTDREGVVKVRTFRQNCKKCNAAPMEKPTITPDNIDILLENLVKKIRIKCYHEDLGEAQRPYQALEVNNPHEPAHCEACIAGYCTRG
;
A
#
# COMPACT_ATOMS: atom_id res chain seq x y z
N MET A 1 18.17 -6.57 16.81
CA MET A 1 18.66 -5.36 17.52
C MET A 1 17.46 -4.44 17.72
N THR A 2 17.11 -4.11 18.96
CA THR A 2 15.90 -3.30 19.26
C THR A 2 16.25 -1.81 19.24
N ASP A 3 15.52 -1.01 18.46
CA ASP A 3 15.60 0.45 18.55
C ASP A 3 14.91 0.90 19.88
N PRO A 4 15.63 1.56 20.81
CA PRO A 4 15.08 1.94 22.10
C PRO A 4 13.90 2.92 22.00
N GLU A 5 13.90 3.79 21.00
CA GLU A 5 12.85 4.78 20.80
C GLU A 5 11.57 4.14 20.29
N TRP A 6 11.68 3.22 19.33
CA TRP A 6 10.55 2.46 18.82
C TRP A 6 9.91 1.63 19.91
N THR A 7 10.73 0.92 20.68
CA THR A 7 10.28 0.05 21.76
C THR A 7 9.54 0.86 22.82
N LYS A 8 10.13 1.98 23.27
CA LYS A 8 9.50 2.89 24.25
C LYS A 8 8.19 3.46 23.73
N THR A 9 8.18 3.94 22.49
CA THR A 9 6.98 4.55 21.88
C THR A 9 5.87 3.54 21.65
N PHE A 10 6.23 2.32 21.25
CA PHE A 10 5.31 1.22 21.09
C PHE A 10 4.68 0.81 22.42
N GLN A 11 5.49 0.65 23.48
CA GLN A 11 4.98 0.38 24.82
C GLN A 11 4.00 1.46 25.31
N ILE A 12 4.27 2.74 25.01
CA ILE A 12 3.33 3.82 25.33
C ILE A 12 2.03 3.65 24.53
N ALA A 13 2.11 3.34 23.24
CA ALA A 13 0.94 3.21 22.38
C ALA A 13 0.09 1.96 22.68
N THR A 14 0.69 0.89 23.24
CA THR A 14 -0.02 -0.36 23.58
C THR A 14 -0.69 -0.32 24.95
N LYS A 15 -0.42 0.68 25.81
CA LYS A 15 -1.11 0.84 27.11
C LYS A 15 -2.63 0.92 26.98
N ASP A 16 -3.11 1.47 25.87
CA ASP A 16 -4.54 1.59 25.55
C ASP A 16 -5.13 0.33 24.90
N LEU A 17 -4.43 -0.81 24.96
CA LEU A 17 -4.96 -2.12 24.57
C LEU A 17 -5.65 -2.80 25.75
N LYS A 18 -6.04 -4.08 25.58
CA LYS A 18 -6.74 -4.85 26.59
C LYS A 18 -5.92 -4.96 27.88
N HIS A 19 -6.55 -4.64 29.01
CA HIS A 19 -5.93 -4.72 30.33
C HIS A 19 -5.50 -6.16 30.64
N GLY A 20 -4.23 -6.34 31.01
CA GLY A 20 -3.63 -7.64 31.31
C GLY A 20 -2.78 -8.24 30.18
N ASP A 21 -2.89 -7.73 28.95
CA ASP A 21 -2.06 -8.19 27.84
C ASP A 21 -0.77 -7.37 27.74
N SER A 22 0.34 -8.03 27.42
CA SER A 22 1.65 -7.39 27.21
C SER A 22 2.09 -7.51 25.76
N TRP A 23 2.72 -6.47 25.23
CA TRP A 23 3.16 -6.43 23.83
C TRP A 23 4.63 -6.04 23.71
N SER A 24 5.41 -6.83 22.97
CA SER A 24 6.80 -6.53 22.61
C SER A 24 6.95 -6.18 21.13
N LEU A 25 7.99 -5.42 20.80
CA LEU A 25 8.37 -5.03 19.45
C LEU A 25 9.78 -5.52 19.15
N GLU A 26 9.95 -6.23 18.05
CA GLU A 26 11.22 -6.82 17.62
C GLU A 26 11.49 -6.46 16.16
N PHE A 27 12.75 -6.19 15.83
CA PHE A 27 13.18 -6.01 14.44
C PHE A 27 13.64 -7.34 13.87
N ASP A 28 13.06 -7.74 12.74
CA ASP A 28 13.37 -9.00 12.09
C ASP A 28 13.73 -8.77 10.61
N GLU A 29 15.03 -8.86 10.34
CA GLU A 29 15.65 -8.69 9.02
C GLU A 29 15.45 -9.91 8.11
N ASN A 30 14.59 -10.87 8.47
CA ASN A 30 14.19 -11.99 7.62
C ASN A 30 12.68 -11.97 7.30
N LEU A 31 11.96 -10.91 7.71
CA LEU A 31 10.54 -10.71 7.40
C LEU A 31 10.21 -10.55 5.90
N VAL A 32 11.18 -10.73 5.01
CA VAL A 32 11.04 -10.66 3.55
C VAL A 32 10.27 -11.88 3.02
N ASP A 33 10.40 -13.03 3.69
CA ASP A 33 9.75 -14.25 3.20
C ASP A 33 8.23 -14.22 3.42
N LEU A 34 7.54 -14.36 2.30
CA LEU A 34 6.09 -14.46 2.19
C LEU A 34 5.51 -15.71 2.86
N GLY A 35 6.37 -16.60 3.40
CA GLY A 35 5.98 -17.80 4.14
C GLY A 35 4.99 -17.51 5.26
N GLN A 36 3.91 -18.29 5.30
CA GLN A 36 2.95 -18.30 6.40
C GLN A 36 3.68 -18.81 7.65
N ASN A 37 3.77 -17.98 8.70
CA ASN A 37 4.06 -18.48 10.03
C ASN A 37 2.70 -18.77 10.69
N PRO A 38 2.35 -20.04 10.96
CA PRO A 38 1.04 -20.39 11.51
C PRO A 38 0.70 -19.58 12.77
N GLY A 39 -0.46 -18.94 12.76
CA GLY A 39 -0.93 -18.08 13.86
C GLY A 39 -0.29 -16.69 13.94
N TRP A 40 0.47 -16.24 12.93
CA TRP A 40 0.93 -14.85 12.81
C TRP A 40 0.06 -14.07 11.82
N LYS A 41 -0.34 -12.85 12.19
CA LYS A 41 -1.10 -11.93 11.35
C LYS A 41 -0.15 -10.92 10.72
N LYS A 42 -0.27 -10.67 9.41
CA LYS A 42 0.58 -9.71 8.68
C LYS A 42 -0.14 -8.39 8.43
N CYS A 43 0.59 -7.27 8.44
CA CYS A 43 0.11 -5.98 7.93
C CYS A 43 1.24 -5.09 7.41
N ILE A 44 0.89 -4.06 6.66
CA ILE A 44 1.80 -2.97 6.28
C ILE A 44 1.32 -1.67 6.94
N VAL A 45 2.29 -0.87 7.36
CA VAL A 45 2.13 0.54 7.72
C VAL A 45 3.20 1.36 6.98
N HIS A 46 2.87 2.59 6.60
CA HIS A 46 3.79 3.48 5.89
C HIS A 46 4.34 4.55 6.83
N THR A 47 5.51 5.09 6.51
CA THR A 47 6.09 6.22 7.24
C THR A 47 7.06 7.02 6.38
N GLY A 48 7.38 8.24 6.82
CA GLY A 48 8.44 9.05 6.24
C GLY A 48 9.79 8.75 6.87
N ALA A 49 10.84 8.64 6.05
CA ALA A 49 12.21 8.43 6.52
C ALA A 49 13.25 9.17 5.68
N ARG A 50 14.45 9.30 6.26
CA ARG A 50 15.67 9.75 5.59
C ARG A 50 16.53 8.54 5.25
N PHE A 51 17.32 8.65 4.19
CA PHE A 51 18.31 7.66 3.80
C PHE A 51 19.63 8.37 3.58
N ARG A 52 20.73 7.63 3.74
CA ARG A 52 22.08 8.12 3.48
C ARG A 52 22.87 7.00 2.81
N CYS A 53 23.41 7.27 1.63
CA CYS A 53 24.27 6.32 0.94
C CYS A 53 25.58 6.15 1.71
N THR A 54 25.93 4.91 2.04
CA THR A 54 27.20 4.54 2.67
C THR A 54 28.40 4.72 1.74
N LYS A 55 28.19 4.71 0.42
CA LYS A 55 29.25 4.89 -0.58
C LYS A 55 29.51 6.35 -0.94
N CYS A 56 28.48 7.12 -1.29
CA CYS A 56 28.63 8.50 -1.77
C CYS A 56 28.16 9.58 -0.78
N SER A 57 27.72 9.18 0.43
CA SER A 57 27.22 10.08 1.48
C SER A 57 26.00 10.93 1.14
N ARG A 58 25.45 10.82 -0.08
CA ARG A 58 24.23 11.53 -0.50
C ARG A 58 23.05 11.09 0.36
N GLY A 59 22.29 12.07 0.84
CA GLY A 59 21.05 11.85 1.56
C GLY A 59 19.84 12.01 0.66
N TRP A 60 18.78 11.24 0.93
CA TRP A 60 17.47 11.45 0.32
C TRP A 60 16.34 11.16 1.31
N PHE A 61 15.11 11.47 0.92
CA PHE A 61 13.92 11.31 1.74
C PHE A 61 12.89 10.46 1.00
N SER A 62 12.10 9.71 1.76
CA SER A 62 10.93 8.99 1.25
C SER A 62 9.78 9.17 2.24
N ASN A 63 8.64 9.67 1.76
CA ASN A 63 7.41 9.74 2.56
C ASN A 63 6.63 8.41 2.60
N MET A 64 7.12 7.39 1.90
CA MET A 64 6.43 6.12 1.67
C MET A 64 7.34 4.92 1.97
N VAL A 65 8.09 4.97 3.06
CA VAL A 65 8.79 3.78 3.54
C VAL A 65 7.74 2.78 4.03
N MET A 66 7.68 1.61 3.41
CA MET A 66 6.87 0.51 3.90
C MET A 66 7.53 -0.12 5.12
N VAL A 67 6.72 -0.43 6.12
CA VAL A 67 7.11 -1.22 7.28
C VAL A 67 6.20 -2.44 7.30
N VAL A 68 6.78 -3.60 7.01
CA VAL A 68 6.11 -4.89 7.11
C VAL A 68 6.07 -5.26 8.59
N CYS A 69 4.90 -5.69 9.06
CA CYS A 69 4.71 -6.13 10.43
C CYS A 69 4.09 -7.52 10.46
N GLN A 70 4.62 -8.41 11.30
CA GLN A 70 3.98 -9.65 11.70
C GLN A 70 3.66 -9.57 13.18
N MET A 71 2.43 -9.90 13.56
CA MET A 71 1.97 -9.85 14.93
C MET A 71 1.30 -11.14 15.34
N GLN A 72 1.49 -11.54 16.59
CA GLN A 72 0.87 -12.71 17.17
C GLN A 72 0.52 -12.43 18.62
N LEU A 73 -0.66 -12.89 19.05
CA LEU A 73 -1.10 -12.84 20.44
C LEU A 73 -1.36 -14.26 20.93
N ARG A 74 -0.68 -14.69 21.99
CA ARG A 74 -0.87 -16.00 22.63
C ARG A 74 -0.92 -15.83 24.14
N ASN A 75 -1.99 -16.30 24.78
CA ASN A 75 -2.15 -16.29 26.25
C ASN A 75 -1.87 -14.91 26.88
N GLY A 76 -2.36 -13.84 26.26
CA GLY A 76 -2.14 -12.46 26.71
C GLY A 76 -0.74 -11.89 26.48
N LYS A 77 0.17 -12.64 25.82
CA LYS A 77 1.48 -12.16 25.40
C LYS A 77 1.51 -11.96 23.89
N GLY A 78 1.65 -10.70 23.49
CA GLY A 78 1.72 -10.25 22.12
C GLY A 78 3.15 -9.95 21.69
N VAL A 79 3.54 -10.40 20.49
CA VAL A 79 4.81 -10.06 19.86
C VAL A 79 4.53 -9.43 18.51
N VAL A 80 5.18 -8.30 18.22
CA VAL A 80 5.21 -7.72 16.87
C VAL A 80 6.64 -7.72 16.36
N LYS A 81 6.84 -8.37 15.22
CA LYS A 81 8.05 -8.26 14.43
C LYS A 81 7.86 -7.21 13.35
N VAL A 82 8.83 -6.30 13.19
CA VAL A 82 8.77 -5.22 12.20
C VAL A 82 10.02 -5.19 11.33
N ARG A 83 9.83 -4.79 10.08
CA ARG A 83 10.91 -4.55 9.13
C ARG A 83 10.59 -3.35 8.24
N PRO A 84 11.27 -2.22 8.44
CA PRO A 84 11.26 -1.12 7.49
C PRO A 84 12.00 -1.49 6.20
N SER A 85 11.43 -1.14 5.05
CA SER A 85 12.03 -1.41 3.75
C SER A 85 13.22 -0.50 3.45
N CYS A 86 14.33 -1.08 3.02
CA CYS A 86 15.51 -0.33 2.58
C CYS A 86 15.33 0.29 1.19
N GLN A 87 16.20 1.23 0.83
CA GLN A 87 16.24 1.84 -0.51
C GLN A 87 17.65 1.90 -1.10
N LYS A 88 17.77 1.69 -2.41
CA LYS A 88 19.02 1.81 -3.15
C LYS A 88 19.35 3.26 -3.43
N CYS A 89 20.64 3.60 -3.38
CA CYS A 89 21.12 4.87 -3.90
C CYS A 89 20.90 4.97 -5.42
N LYS A 90 20.40 6.10 -5.90
CA LYS A 90 20.17 6.35 -7.34
C LYS A 90 21.45 6.52 -8.15
N GLU A 91 22.52 6.94 -7.48
CA GLU A 91 23.77 7.39 -8.10
C GLU A 91 24.88 6.35 -7.96
N CYS A 92 24.61 5.27 -7.23
CA CYS A 92 25.60 4.23 -6.95
C CYS A 92 24.97 2.86 -7.20
N SER A 93 25.24 2.28 -8.36
CA SER A 93 24.80 0.92 -8.70
C SER A 93 25.34 -0.13 -7.72
N GLU A 94 26.56 0.10 -7.21
CA GLU A 94 27.27 -0.81 -6.29
C GLU A 94 26.99 -0.52 -4.81
N ALA A 95 26.16 0.49 -4.49
CA ALA A 95 25.78 0.73 -3.10
C ALA A 95 24.79 -0.33 -2.62
N PRO A 96 24.91 -0.77 -1.35
CA PRO A 96 23.94 -1.67 -0.76
C PRO A 96 22.58 -0.98 -0.61
N MET A 97 21.56 -1.77 -0.25
CA MET A 97 20.27 -1.23 0.15
C MET A 97 20.42 -0.50 1.50
N GLU A 98 20.10 0.79 1.51
CA GLU A 98 20.26 1.64 2.68
C GLU A 98 19.03 1.57 3.59
N LYS A 99 19.28 1.39 4.88
CA LYS A 99 18.22 1.37 5.88
C LYS A 99 17.62 2.77 6.08
N PRO A 100 16.29 2.86 6.30
CA PRO A 100 15.65 4.13 6.60
C PRO A 100 16.03 4.60 8.01
N SER A 101 16.38 5.88 8.12
CA SER A 101 16.42 6.64 9.37
C SER A 101 15.07 7.33 9.55
N ILE A 102 14.20 6.73 10.38
CA ILE A 102 12.85 7.24 10.66
C ILE A 102 12.95 8.23 11.82
N PRO A 103 12.55 9.50 11.64
CA PRO A 103 12.67 10.51 12.68
C PRO A 103 11.61 10.31 13.77
N SER A 104 11.93 10.77 14.98
CA SER A 104 11.10 10.65 16.19
C SER A 104 9.65 11.09 16.02
N ASP A 105 9.41 12.17 15.28
CA ASP A 105 8.07 12.69 15.00
C ASP A 105 7.22 11.77 14.12
N ASN A 106 7.85 10.86 13.37
CA ASN A 106 7.18 9.84 12.57
C ASN A 106 7.07 8.48 13.28
N ILE A 107 7.90 8.19 14.28
CA ILE A 107 7.83 6.94 15.06
C ILE A 107 6.49 6.86 15.81
N PHE A 108 6.04 7.95 16.44
CA PHE A 108 4.79 7.93 17.21
C PHE A 108 3.53 7.68 16.36
N PRO A 109 3.30 8.40 15.23
CA PRO A 109 2.22 8.07 14.30
C PRO A 109 2.31 6.65 13.73
N LEU A 110 3.52 6.17 13.42
CA LEU A 110 3.76 4.82 12.94
C LEU A 110 3.29 3.78 13.97
N MET A 111 3.71 3.91 15.23
CA MET A 111 3.30 3.00 16.31
C MET A 111 1.79 3.05 16.57
N LYS A 112 1.17 4.24 16.51
CA LYS A 112 -0.29 4.34 16.62
C LYS A 112 -1.02 3.58 15.51
N ASN A 113 -0.56 3.73 14.27
CA ASN A 113 -1.14 3.01 13.14
C ASN A 113 -0.94 1.49 13.26
N LEU A 114 0.22 1.04 13.76
CA LEU A 114 0.48 -0.36 14.06
C LEU A 114 -0.45 -0.90 15.16
N VAL A 115 -0.63 -0.17 16.26
CA VAL A 115 -1.55 -0.56 17.34
C VAL A 115 -2.99 -0.64 16.85
N GLN A 116 -3.41 0.25 15.94
CA GLN A 116 -4.73 0.10 15.29
C GLN A 116 -4.83 -1.20 14.48
N LYS A 117 -3.77 -1.61 13.78
CA LYS A 117 -3.74 -2.91 13.09
C LYS A 117 -3.82 -4.08 14.08
N ILE A 118 -3.15 -3.99 15.24
CA ILE A 118 -3.26 -4.99 16.33
C ILE A 118 -4.69 -5.11 16.85
N ARG A 119 -5.37 -3.98 17.13
CA ARG A 119 -6.77 -3.98 17.59
C ARG A 119 -7.67 -4.74 16.63
N VAL A 120 -7.51 -4.50 15.34
CA VAL A 120 -8.32 -5.17 14.31
C VAL A 120 -7.94 -6.64 14.17
N LYS A 121 -6.65 -6.96 14.05
CA LYS A 121 -6.19 -8.30 13.66
C LYS A 121 -6.09 -9.31 14.80
N CYS A 122 -5.82 -8.84 16.03
CA CYS A 122 -5.59 -9.72 17.19
C CYS A 122 -6.75 -9.70 18.19
N TYR A 123 -7.54 -8.62 18.21
CA TYR A 123 -8.67 -8.47 19.14
C TYR A 123 -10.02 -8.43 18.44
N ASN A 124 -10.07 -8.54 17.11
CA ASN A 124 -11.28 -8.43 16.30
C ASN A 124 -12.10 -7.15 16.60
N ALA A 125 -11.43 -6.07 17.01
CA ALA A 125 -12.09 -4.82 17.32
C ALA A 125 -12.57 -4.12 16.04
N THR A 126 -13.75 -3.49 16.10
CA THR A 126 -14.28 -2.65 15.03
C THR A 126 -13.43 -1.38 14.85
N LEU A 127 -13.08 -1.06 13.60
CA LEU A 127 -12.29 0.13 13.24
C LEU A 127 -13.02 1.42 13.64
N GLU A 128 -12.57 2.08 14.71
CA GLU A 128 -12.93 3.48 14.93
C GLU A 128 -12.23 4.36 13.88
N ARG A 129 -13.04 5.11 13.12
CA ARG A 129 -12.74 5.87 11.89
C ARG A 129 -11.60 6.91 11.93
N LYS A 130 -10.82 7.06 13.00
CA LYS A 130 -9.87 8.18 13.16
C LYS A 130 -8.41 7.77 12.90
N LYS A 131 -7.96 7.87 11.64
CA LYS A 131 -6.51 7.96 11.35
C LYS A 131 -6.06 9.42 11.49
N LYS A 132 -5.02 9.67 12.28
CA LYS A 132 -4.29 10.95 12.26
C LYS A 132 -3.26 10.89 11.12
N PRO A 133 -3.23 11.88 10.21
CA PRO A 133 -2.26 11.91 9.11
C PRO A 133 -0.83 12.06 9.64
N PHE A 134 0.13 11.51 8.91
CA PHE A 134 1.56 11.71 9.15
C PHE A 134 1.96 13.16 8.78
N ARG A 135 3.08 13.63 9.34
CA ARG A 135 3.69 14.88 8.89
C ARG A 135 4.33 14.61 7.51
N ASN A 136 3.84 15.27 6.48
CA ASN A 136 4.48 15.26 5.16
C ASN A 136 5.81 16.01 5.27
N PHE A 137 6.92 15.43 4.80
CA PHE A 137 8.10 16.24 4.50
C PHE A 137 7.78 17.08 3.26
N ASP A 138 7.93 18.39 3.35
CA ASP A 138 7.77 19.38 2.27
C ASP A 138 8.88 19.26 1.21
N GLY A 139 9.05 18.05 0.66
CA GLY A 139 10.01 17.73 -0.38
C GLY A 139 9.28 17.33 -1.65
N TYR A 140 9.45 18.13 -2.70
CA TYR A 140 8.99 17.92 -4.09
C TYR A 140 9.63 16.69 -4.78
N LYS A 141 9.89 15.59 -4.05
CA LYS A 141 10.45 14.35 -4.61
C LYS A 141 9.57 13.16 -4.22
N PRO A 142 8.71 12.66 -5.12
CA PRO A 142 7.88 11.49 -4.85
C PRO A 142 8.77 10.26 -4.57
N HIS A 143 8.24 9.35 -3.76
CA HIS A 143 8.79 8.01 -3.58
C HIS A 143 9.02 7.34 -4.95
N GLU A 144 10.16 6.68 -5.13
CA GLU A 144 10.51 5.97 -6.36
C GLU A 144 10.55 4.45 -6.12
N PRO A 145 9.52 3.70 -6.55
CA PRO A 145 9.38 2.27 -6.29
C PRO A 145 10.56 1.44 -6.81
N ALA A 146 11.15 1.87 -7.94
CA ALA A 146 12.27 1.21 -8.61
C ALA A 146 13.53 1.04 -7.73
N HIS A 147 13.65 1.85 -6.68
CA HIS A 147 14.79 1.85 -5.79
C HIS A 147 14.44 1.33 -4.38
N CYS A 148 13.25 0.78 -4.15
CA CYS A 148 12.84 0.29 -2.82
C CYS A 148 12.87 -1.24 -2.74
N GLU A 149 13.44 -1.79 -1.67
CA GLU A 149 13.66 -3.24 -1.52
C GLU A 149 12.36 -4.02 -1.63
N ALA A 150 11.27 -3.45 -1.13
CA ALA A 150 10.01 -4.14 -1.11
C ALA A 150 9.33 -4.24 -2.49
N PHE A 151 9.94 -3.63 -3.51
CA PHE A 151 9.44 -3.55 -4.88
C PHE A 151 10.47 -3.98 -5.94
N ILE A 152 11.69 -4.35 -5.55
CA ILE A 152 12.69 -4.91 -6.47
C ILE A 152 12.42 -6.41 -6.62
N VAL A 153 11.93 -6.83 -7.79
CA VAL A 153 11.85 -8.24 -8.22
C VAL A 153 12.93 -8.47 -9.28
N PRO A 154 13.71 -9.56 -9.23
CA PRO A 154 14.78 -9.80 -10.19
C PRO A 154 14.23 -10.36 -11.49
N THR A 155 13.63 -9.54 -12.35
CA THR A 155 13.57 -9.81 -13.80
C THR A 155 13.35 -8.52 -14.58
N GLY A 156 14.21 -8.26 -15.56
CA GLY A 156 14.08 -7.16 -16.50
C GLY A 156 12.82 -7.27 -17.34
N THR A 157 12.00 -6.23 -17.30
CA THR A 157 11.25 -5.63 -18.41
C THR A 157 10.40 -4.50 -17.84
N ASP A 158 10.47 -3.36 -18.52
CA ASP A 158 9.84 -2.06 -18.26
C ASP A 158 8.40 -2.09 -17.67
N ARG A 159 8.27 -2.19 -16.33
CA ARG A 159 6.97 -2.29 -15.60
C ARG A 159 7.03 -1.68 -14.19
N MET A 160 7.45 -0.42 -14.04
CA MET A 160 7.70 0.22 -12.73
C MET A 160 6.46 0.67 -11.90
N ALA A 161 5.34 -0.05 -11.95
CA ALA A 161 4.18 0.18 -11.05
C ALA A 161 3.46 -1.09 -10.57
N GLN A 162 4.00 -2.27 -10.88
CA GLN A 162 3.33 -3.56 -10.67
C GLN A 162 3.74 -4.32 -9.39
N PRO A 163 5.01 -4.26 -8.92
CA PRO A 163 5.42 -5.01 -7.72
C PRO A 163 4.66 -4.63 -6.46
N GLU A 164 4.34 -3.34 -6.29
CA GLU A 164 3.70 -2.86 -5.07
C GLU A 164 2.31 -3.46 -4.84
N TRP A 165 1.52 -3.53 -5.91
CA TRP A 165 0.18 -4.08 -5.87
C TRP A 165 0.19 -5.58 -5.53
N MET A 166 1.12 -6.33 -6.13
CA MET A 166 1.24 -7.76 -5.89
C MET A 166 1.66 -8.03 -4.44
N SER A 167 2.68 -7.32 -3.94
CA SER A 167 3.14 -7.46 -2.55
C SER A 167 2.05 -7.10 -1.53
N ILE A 168 1.37 -5.96 -1.71
CA ILE A 168 0.29 -5.53 -0.81
C ILE A 168 -0.91 -6.49 -0.89
N PHE A 169 -1.25 -6.98 -2.08
CA PHE A 169 -2.36 -7.92 -2.27
C PHE A 169 -2.06 -9.26 -1.59
N GLN A 170 -0.86 -9.80 -1.77
CA GLN A 170 -0.44 -11.05 -1.11
C GLN A 170 -0.53 -10.94 0.41
N ILE A 171 -0.12 -9.79 0.96
CA ILE A 171 -0.18 -9.57 2.41
C ILE A 171 -1.62 -9.56 2.93
N LYS A 172 -2.55 -8.94 2.17
CA LYS A 172 -3.96 -8.83 2.56
C LYS A 172 -4.75 -10.12 2.36
N THR A 173 -4.39 -10.92 1.38
CA THR A 173 -5.03 -12.22 1.13
C THR A 173 -4.65 -13.28 2.16
N ASN A 174 -3.63 -13.05 3.00
CA ASN A 174 -3.36 -13.92 4.16
C ASN A 174 -4.49 -13.95 5.20
N ASP A 175 -5.44 -13.00 5.13
CA ASP A 175 -6.63 -13.02 5.99
C ASP A 175 -7.77 -13.88 5.38
N LEU A 176 -7.59 -14.44 4.17
CA LEU A 176 -8.51 -15.37 3.53
C LEU A 176 -8.22 -16.82 3.98
N PRO A 177 -9.11 -17.80 3.71
CA PRO A 177 -8.90 -19.20 4.09
C PRO A 177 -7.53 -19.72 3.65
N GLU A 178 -6.82 -20.39 4.56
CA GLU A 178 -5.43 -20.84 4.35
C GLU A 178 -5.29 -21.84 3.20
N GLU A 179 -6.37 -22.54 2.87
CA GLU A 179 -6.41 -23.56 1.81
C GLU A 179 -6.51 -22.95 0.40
N ASP A 180 -6.77 -21.65 0.29
CA ASP A 180 -6.96 -20.96 -0.98
C ASP A 180 -5.79 -20.03 -1.31
N SER A 181 -5.32 -20.13 -2.55
CA SER A 181 -4.24 -19.28 -3.06
C SER A 181 -4.82 -18.14 -3.90
N TRP A 182 -4.38 -16.91 -3.65
CA TRP A 182 -4.85 -15.74 -4.41
C TRP A 182 -3.68 -15.04 -5.10
N ARG A 183 -3.84 -14.76 -6.40
CA ARG A 183 -2.88 -13.98 -7.19
C ARG A 183 -3.52 -12.79 -7.89
N LEU A 184 -2.77 -11.70 -8.01
CA LEU A 184 -3.19 -10.47 -8.70
C LEU A 184 -2.39 -10.30 -10.00
N GLN A 185 -3.09 -10.05 -11.10
CA GLN A 185 -2.54 -9.93 -12.44
C GLN A 185 -3.06 -8.67 -13.12
N PHE A 186 -2.18 -7.92 -13.80
CA PHE A 186 -2.62 -6.81 -14.63
C PHE A 186 -3.07 -7.31 -16.00
N ASP A 187 -4.27 -6.94 -16.40
CA ASP A 187 -4.86 -7.29 -17.69
C ASP A 187 -5.53 -6.04 -18.26
N GLU A 188 -5.03 -5.52 -19.39
CA GLU A 188 -5.57 -4.31 -20.00
C GLU A 188 -6.84 -4.58 -20.82
N ASN A 189 -7.20 -5.85 -21.02
CA ASN A 189 -8.32 -6.26 -21.87
C ASN A 189 -9.60 -6.56 -21.07
N ILE A 190 -9.56 -6.50 -19.73
CA ILE A 190 -10.78 -6.68 -18.94
C ILE A 190 -11.74 -5.51 -19.15
N VAL A 191 -13.03 -5.86 -19.29
CA VAL A 191 -14.15 -4.98 -19.56
C VAL A 191 -15.09 -4.99 -18.35
N PRO A 192 -15.70 -3.87 -17.93
CA PRO A 192 -16.52 -3.85 -16.72
C PRO A 192 -17.92 -4.42 -16.95
N ASP A 193 -18.38 -5.26 -16.02
CA ASP A 193 -19.82 -5.43 -15.74
C ASP A 193 -20.31 -4.44 -14.66
N SER A 194 -19.41 -3.97 -13.76
CA SER A 194 -19.66 -2.93 -12.74
C SER A 194 -18.34 -2.44 -12.09
N PRO A 195 -17.83 -1.22 -12.40
CA PRO A 195 -16.52 -0.75 -11.95
C PRO A 195 -16.48 -0.12 -10.54
N ASN A 196 -15.28 -0.13 -9.91
CA ASN A 196 -14.96 0.58 -8.66
C ASN A 196 -14.15 1.87 -8.93
N PHE A 197 -14.31 2.88 -8.06
CA PHE A 197 -13.73 4.22 -8.24
C PHE A 197 -12.60 4.54 -7.23
N GLY A 198 -11.60 5.35 -7.62
CA GLY A 198 -10.53 5.87 -6.73
C GLY A 198 -9.89 7.18 -7.25
N TRP A 199 -8.97 7.81 -6.48
CA TRP A 199 -8.37 9.16 -6.73
C TRP A 199 -6.84 9.09 -6.94
N LYS A 200 -6.23 9.82 -7.92
CA LYS A 200 -4.80 9.63 -8.29
C LYS A 200 -4.12 10.81 -9.02
N GLN A 201 -2.83 10.68 -9.35
CA GLN A 201 -2.04 11.61 -10.18
C GLN A 201 -1.60 10.97 -11.50
N PHE A 202 -1.44 11.76 -12.56
CA PHE A 202 -0.90 11.36 -13.87
C PHE A 202 0.35 12.19 -14.20
N LYS A 203 1.22 11.65 -15.07
CA LYS A 203 2.40 12.36 -15.58
C LYS A 203 2.56 12.08 -17.07
N CYS A 204 2.62 13.14 -17.89
CA CYS A 204 2.90 13.03 -19.32
C CYS A 204 4.37 12.71 -19.55
N THR A 205 4.61 11.66 -20.31
CA THR A 205 5.93 11.23 -20.79
C THR A 205 6.51 12.20 -21.82
N SER A 206 5.67 12.83 -22.65
CA SER A 206 6.13 13.75 -23.70
C SER A 206 6.52 15.14 -23.21
N CYS A 207 5.83 15.69 -22.19
CA CYS A 207 6.08 17.06 -21.72
C CYS A 207 6.41 17.16 -20.23
N GLY A 208 6.53 16.03 -19.53
CA GLY A 208 6.89 15.96 -18.11
C GLY A 208 5.83 16.50 -17.13
N ARG A 209 4.73 17.09 -17.65
CA ARG A 209 3.67 17.68 -16.83
C ARG A 209 2.97 16.61 -16.00
N GLY A 210 2.90 16.82 -14.68
CA GLY A 210 2.00 16.09 -13.80
C GLY A 210 0.64 16.78 -13.70
N TRP A 211 -0.45 16.01 -13.55
CA TRP A 211 -1.74 16.55 -13.13
C TRP A 211 -2.46 15.60 -12.18
N PRO A 212 -3.08 16.13 -11.11
CA PRO A 212 -3.96 15.34 -10.28
C PRO A 212 -5.27 15.06 -11.03
N SER A 213 -5.87 13.90 -10.79
CA SER A 213 -7.22 13.58 -11.22
C SER A 213 -8.04 13.12 -10.03
N ASN A 214 -9.20 13.74 -9.90
CA ASN A 214 -10.19 13.41 -8.90
C ASN A 214 -10.89 12.07 -9.18
N ARG A 215 -10.76 11.47 -10.36
CA ARG A 215 -11.42 10.19 -10.67
C ARG A 215 -10.56 9.35 -11.57
N VAL A 216 -9.94 8.32 -10.99
CA VAL A 216 -9.30 7.26 -11.74
C VAL A 216 -9.90 5.93 -11.42
N MET A 217 -10.47 5.33 -12.46
CA MET A 217 -11.14 4.07 -12.40
C MET A 217 -10.12 2.93 -12.31
N VAL A 218 -10.40 1.98 -11.41
CA VAL A 218 -9.69 0.70 -11.33
C VAL A 218 -10.72 -0.40 -11.44
N LEU A 219 -10.60 -1.19 -12.49
CA LEU A 219 -11.43 -2.36 -12.67
C LEU A 219 -10.74 -3.56 -12.03
N PHE A 220 -11.52 -4.34 -11.28
CA PHE A 220 -11.13 -5.64 -10.78
C PHE A 220 -12.12 -6.68 -11.28
N ASN A 221 -11.60 -7.72 -11.92
CA ASN A 221 -12.34 -8.94 -12.20
C ASN A 221 -11.78 -10.04 -11.31
N MET A 222 -12.61 -10.77 -10.58
CA MET A 222 -12.18 -11.77 -9.60
C MET A 222 -12.92 -13.07 -9.84
N ARG A 223 -12.20 -14.18 -9.72
CA ARG A 223 -12.76 -15.54 -9.72
C ARG A 223 -12.05 -16.41 -8.70
N LEU A 224 -12.77 -17.37 -8.14
CA LEU A 224 -12.24 -18.44 -7.30
C LEU A 224 -12.69 -19.77 -7.93
N THR A 225 -11.75 -20.65 -8.25
CA THR A 225 -12.03 -21.96 -8.85
C THR A 225 -11.08 -22.97 -8.22
N ASP A 226 -11.60 -24.06 -7.66
CA ASP A 226 -10.80 -25.14 -7.07
C ASP A 226 -9.69 -24.63 -6.15
N ARG A 227 -10.04 -23.70 -5.25
CA ARG A 227 -9.12 -23.06 -4.28
C ARG A 227 -8.06 -22.12 -4.88
N GLU A 228 -8.10 -21.90 -6.19
CA GLU A 228 -7.30 -20.89 -6.88
C GLU A 228 -8.11 -19.63 -7.18
N GLY A 229 -7.78 -18.56 -6.46
CA GLY A 229 -8.28 -17.22 -6.65
C GLY A 229 -7.42 -16.41 -7.61
N VAL A 230 -8.05 -15.79 -8.61
CA VAL A 230 -7.37 -14.86 -9.54
C VAL A 230 -8.12 -13.53 -9.55
N VAL A 231 -7.38 -12.45 -9.28
CA VAL A 231 -7.84 -11.08 -9.53
C VAL A 231 -7.10 -10.52 -10.73
N LYS A 232 -7.84 -10.11 -11.75
CA LYS A 232 -7.35 -9.28 -12.83
C LYS A 232 -7.62 -7.81 -12.55
N VAL A 233 -6.63 -6.96 -12.73
CA VAL A 233 -6.72 -5.51 -12.51
C VAL A 233 -6.42 -4.72 -13.78
N ARG A 234 -7.21 -3.67 -14.02
CA ARG A 234 -6.98 -2.67 -15.07
C ARG A 234 -7.05 -1.27 -14.48
N THR A 235 -6.05 -0.45 -14.77
CA THR A 235 -6.05 0.97 -14.46
C THR A 235 -6.31 1.78 -15.72
N PHE A 236 -7.38 2.58 -15.72
CA PHE A 236 -7.70 3.42 -16.87
C PHE A 236 -6.81 4.65 -16.94
N ARG A 237 -6.48 5.05 -18.17
CA ARG A 237 -5.50 6.08 -18.51
C ARG A 237 -6.15 7.45 -18.75
N GLN A 238 -5.34 8.50 -18.77
CA GLN A 238 -5.78 9.86 -19.13
C GLN A 238 -4.84 10.56 -20.11
N ASN A 239 -5.42 11.40 -20.96
CA ASN A 239 -4.69 12.24 -21.91
C ASN A 239 -4.03 13.44 -21.23
N CYS A 240 -2.87 13.84 -21.75
CA CYS A 240 -2.28 15.13 -21.43
C CYS A 240 -3.06 16.26 -22.13
N LYS A 241 -3.56 17.24 -21.37
CA LYS A 241 -4.32 18.38 -21.94
C LYS A 241 -3.51 19.31 -22.86
N LYS A 242 -2.18 19.23 -22.84
CA LYS A 242 -1.30 20.11 -23.63
C LYS A 242 -0.75 19.44 -24.88
N CYS A 243 -0.86 18.11 -24.98
CA CYS A 243 -0.16 17.34 -26.00
C CYS A 243 -1.16 16.45 -26.72
N ASN A 244 -1.60 16.88 -27.90
CA ASN A 244 -2.59 16.15 -28.69
C ASN A 244 -2.05 14.82 -29.25
N ALA A 245 -0.72 14.72 -29.44
CA ALA A 245 -0.05 13.51 -29.94
C ALA A 245 0.58 12.64 -28.84
N ALA A 246 0.45 13.04 -27.56
CA ALA A 246 1.01 12.25 -26.47
C ALA A 246 0.16 10.99 -26.20
N PRO A 247 0.77 9.86 -25.82
CA PRO A 247 0.03 8.68 -25.43
C PRO A 247 -0.79 8.95 -24.15
N MET A 248 -1.86 8.18 -23.99
CA MET A 248 -2.61 8.16 -22.74
C MET A 248 -1.77 7.58 -21.60
N GLU A 249 -1.73 8.29 -20.48
CA GLU A 249 -0.88 7.98 -19.35
C GLU A 249 -1.58 7.12 -18.30
N LYS A 250 -0.86 6.12 -17.78
CA LYS A 250 -1.33 5.37 -16.61
C LYS A 250 -1.24 6.25 -15.36
N PRO A 251 -2.14 6.03 -14.39
CA PRO A 251 -2.10 6.79 -13.17
C PRO A 251 -1.01 6.28 -12.23
N THR A 252 -0.34 7.20 -11.55
CA THR A 252 0.50 6.92 -10.39
C THR A 252 -0.38 6.92 -9.14
N ILE A 253 -0.39 5.80 -8.41
CA ILE A 253 -1.13 5.64 -7.16
C ILE A 253 -0.14 5.59 -6.01
N THR A 254 -0.47 6.27 -4.93
CA THR A 254 0.32 6.18 -3.70
C THR A 254 0.11 4.81 -3.03
N PRO A 255 1.13 4.23 -2.38
CA PRO A 255 1.01 2.98 -1.63
C PRO A 255 -0.13 2.98 -0.60
N ASP A 256 -0.41 4.10 0.07
CA ASP A 256 -1.58 4.23 0.97
C ASP A 256 -2.92 4.03 0.26
N ASN A 257 -3.07 4.58 -0.95
CA ASN A 257 -4.27 4.39 -1.74
C ASN A 257 -4.35 3.00 -2.36
N ILE A 258 -3.21 2.39 -2.71
CA ILE A 258 -3.14 0.96 -3.08
C ILE A 258 -3.57 0.09 -1.89
N ASP A 259 -3.09 0.37 -0.68
CA ASP A 259 -3.47 -0.32 0.57
C ASP A 259 -4.99 -0.26 0.78
N ILE A 260 -5.60 0.92 0.66
CA ILE A 260 -7.05 1.09 0.79
C ILE A 260 -7.82 0.37 -0.34
N LEU A 261 -7.38 0.51 -1.59
CA LEU A 261 -7.99 -0.15 -2.75
C LEU A 261 -8.01 -1.67 -2.57
N LEU A 262 -6.88 -2.25 -2.19
CA LEU A 262 -6.75 -3.69 -2.02
C LEU A 262 -7.42 -4.18 -0.74
N GLU A 263 -7.53 -3.35 0.31
CA GLU A 263 -8.35 -3.68 1.50
C GLU A 263 -9.83 -3.83 1.13
N ASN A 264 -10.36 -2.87 0.37
CA ASN A 264 -11.73 -2.91 -0.12
C ASN A 264 -11.95 -4.07 -1.12
N LEU A 265 -10.94 -4.39 -1.94
CA LEU A 265 -10.98 -5.55 -2.84
C LEU A 265 -11.09 -6.87 -2.06
N VAL A 266 -10.25 -7.09 -1.04
CA VAL A 266 -10.29 -8.34 -0.25
C VAL A 266 -11.62 -8.49 0.49
N LYS A 267 -12.20 -7.40 0.99
CA LYS A 267 -13.59 -7.42 1.49
C LYS A 267 -14.59 -7.88 0.42
N LYS A 268 -14.47 -7.38 -0.82
CA LYS A 268 -15.33 -7.82 -1.93
C LYS A 268 -15.12 -9.27 -2.30
N ILE A 269 -13.89 -9.79 -2.21
CA ILE A 269 -13.60 -11.22 -2.39
C ILE A 269 -14.33 -12.05 -1.33
N ARG A 270 -14.25 -11.67 -0.04
CA ARG A 270 -14.97 -12.33 1.05
C ARG A 270 -16.49 -12.36 0.82
N ILE A 271 -17.06 -11.24 0.39
CA ILE A 271 -18.49 -11.16 0.10
C ILE A 271 -18.87 -11.99 -1.14
N LYS A 272 -18.14 -11.86 -2.25
CA LYS A 272 -18.53 -12.43 -3.55
C LYS A 272 -18.12 -13.90 -3.75
N CYS A 273 -16.96 -14.29 -3.24
CA CYS A 273 -16.39 -15.62 -3.45
C CYS A 273 -16.57 -16.54 -2.24
N TYR A 274 -16.70 -15.98 -1.03
CA TYR A 274 -16.88 -16.74 0.21
C TYR A 274 -18.27 -16.54 0.84
N HIS A 275 -19.11 -15.70 0.25
CA HIS A 275 -20.47 -15.41 0.71
C HIS A 275 -20.56 -14.94 2.17
N GLU A 276 -19.52 -14.27 2.66
CA GLU A 276 -19.50 -13.71 4.00
C GLU A 276 -20.35 -12.43 4.10
N ASP A 277 -21.11 -12.29 5.18
CA ASP A 277 -21.83 -11.04 5.48
C ASP A 277 -20.95 -10.10 6.32
N LEU A 278 -20.41 -9.06 5.67
CA LEU A 278 -19.50 -8.09 6.28
C LEU A 278 -20.10 -6.67 6.40
N GLY A 279 -21.37 -6.49 6.05
CA GLY A 279 -22.03 -5.18 5.96
C GLY A 279 -21.42 -4.23 4.91
N GLU A 280 -22.00 -3.03 4.75
CA GLU A 280 -21.67 -2.08 3.67
C GLU A 280 -20.48 -1.13 3.94
N ALA A 281 -19.80 -1.25 5.09
CA ALA A 281 -18.78 -0.28 5.51
C ALA A 281 -17.47 -0.41 4.69
N GLN A 282 -17.43 0.25 3.53
CA GLN A 282 -16.21 0.47 2.74
C GLN A 282 -15.32 1.53 3.40
N ARG A 283 -14.00 1.31 3.39
CA ARG A 283 -13.06 2.31 3.91
C ARG A 283 -12.98 3.46 2.88
N PRO A 284 -13.31 4.71 3.26
CA PRO A 284 -13.23 5.82 2.34
C PRO A 284 -11.77 6.10 1.96
N TYR A 285 -11.55 6.46 0.71
CA TYR A 285 -10.25 6.84 0.18
C TYR A 285 -9.77 8.16 0.79
N GLN A 286 -8.45 8.37 0.87
CA GLN A 286 -7.92 9.67 1.27
C GLN A 286 -8.07 10.64 0.08
N ALA A 287 -8.93 11.64 0.24
CA ALA A 287 -9.18 12.65 -0.78
C ALA A 287 -7.95 13.55 -0.96
N LEU A 288 -7.59 13.82 -2.21
CA LEU A 288 -6.78 14.98 -2.57
C LEU A 288 -7.76 16.11 -2.89
N GLU A 289 -7.58 17.27 -2.26
CA GLU A 289 -8.28 18.48 -2.69
C GLU A 289 -7.78 18.86 -4.08
N VAL A 290 -8.60 18.61 -5.09
CA VAL A 290 -8.30 18.95 -6.48
C VAL A 290 -9.41 19.88 -6.96
N ASN A 291 -9.06 21.15 -7.16
CA ASN A 291 -9.99 22.19 -7.63
C ASN A 291 -10.44 22.03 -9.09
N ASN A 292 -10.13 20.89 -9.74
CA ASN A 292 -10.51 20.66 -11.13
C ASN A 292 -11.59 19.57 -11.21
N PRO A 293 -12.70 19.83 -11.93
CA PRO A 293 -13.72 18.82 -12.21
C PRO A 293 -13.14 17.69 -13.07
N HIS A 294 -13.82 16.54 -13.03
CA HIS A 294 -13.49 15.41 -13.89
C HIS A 294 -13.76 15.80 -15.35
N GLU A 295 -12.86 15.44 -16.27
CA GLU A 295 -12.99 15.78 -17.70
C GLU A 295 -13.15 14.51 -18.54
N PRO A 296 -14.38 14.15 -18.93
CA PRO A 296 -14.67 12.92 -19.66
C PRO A 296 -13.90 12.76 -20.98
N ALA A 297 -13.71 13.85 -21.72
CA ALA A 297 -13.02 13.85 -23.02
C ALA A 297 -11.53 13.44 -22.94
N HIS A 298 -10.95 13.44 -21.73
CA HIS A 298 -9.55 13.08 -21.51
C HIS A 298 -9.39 11.77 -20.71
N CYS A 299 -10.48 11.05 -20.43
CA CYS A 299 -10.47 9.82 -19.63
C CYS A 299 -10.82 8.59 -20.47
N GLU A 300 -9.92 7.60 -20.50
CA GLU A 300 -10.12 6.35 -21.24
C GLU A 300 -11.44 5.66 -20.85
N ALA A 301 -11.77 5.62 -19.55
CA ALA A 301 -13.01 5.02 -19.07
C ALA A 301 -14.27 5.76 -19.54
N CYS A 302 -14.22 7.08 -19.67
CA CYS A 302 -15.35 7.87 -20.19
C CYS A 302 -15.51 7.69 -21.69
N ILE A 303 -14.40 7.72 -22.44
CA ILE A 303 -14.39 7.50 -23.88
C ILE A 303 -14.94 6.11 -24.22
N ALA A 304 -14.64 5.12 -23.38
CA ALA A 304 -15.16 3.76 -23.51
C ALA A 304 -16.56 3.56 -22.90
N GLY A 305 -17.22 4.62 -22.39
CA GLY A 305 -18.60 4.57 -21.90
C GLY A 305 -18.80 3.94 -20.52
N TYR A 306 -17.73 3.70 -19.74
CA TYR A 306 -17.82 3.01 -18.44
C TYR A 306 -18.11 3.94 -17.26
N CYS A 307 -17.92 5.25 -17.39
CA CYS A 307 -18.19 6.21 -16.33
C CYS A 307 -19.68 6.57 -16.28
N THR A 308 -20.34 6.29 -15.15
CA THR A 308 -21.79 6.51 -14.98
C THR A 308 -22.16 7.84 -14.31
N ARG A 309 -21.19 8.69 -13.95
CA ARG A 309 -21.44 10.03 -13.41
C ARG A 309 -20.37 11.01 -13.92
N GLY A 310 -20.83 12.15 -14.46
CA GLY A 310 -20.02 13.33 -14.78
C GLY A 310 -19.36 13.95 -13.55
#